data_AF-A0A9E5TBV2-F1
#
_entry.id   AF-A0A9E5TBV2-F1
#
_cell.length_a   1.000
_cell.length_b   1.000
_cell.length_c   1.000
_cell.angle_alpha   90.00
_cell.angle_beta   90.00
_cell.angle_gamma   90.00
#
_symmetry.space_group_name_H-M   'P 1'
#
loop_
_entity.id
_entity.type
_entity.pdbx_description
1 polymer ?
#
loop_
_entity_poly.entity_id
_entity_poly.type
_entity_poly.pdbx_seq_one_letter_code
_entity_poly.pdbx_strand_id
1 'polypeptide(L)'
;MVSIKKKSIRRSFLILSAGLCTVLALIIVINTIRFTSKQMRLESASPIPLDGGAVSQRLAEALQFRTVYGDSPAPSASLEFLRFHQYLEAAFPILHAVLTREIVADYSLLYTWKGEETAGRPILLAGHLDVVPAKAEHGWTHPPFAGRI
;
A
#
# COMPACT_ATOMS: atom_id res chain seq x y z
N MET A 1 -15.10 -4.55 -59.15
CA MET A 1 -14.15 -5.54 -58.57
C MET A 1 -13.62 -5.18 -57.17
N VAL A 2 -13.67 -3.91 -56.71
CA VAL A 2 -13.14 -3.47 -55.40
C VAL A 2 -14.01 -3.91 -54.19
N SER A 3 -15.33 -3.96 -54.34
CA SER A 3 -16.26 -4.27 -53.24
C SER A 3 -16.16 -5.71 -52.69
N ILE A 4 -15.91 -6.69 -53.56
CA ILE A 4 -15.83 -8.12 -53.18
C ILE A 4 -14.57 -8.41 -52.37
N LYS A 5 -13.41 -7.83 -52.73
CA LYS A 5 -12.15 -7.93 -51.96
C LYS A 5 -12.31 -7.34 -50.56
N LYS A 6 -12.99 -6.19 -50.43
CA LYS A 6 -13.23 -5.52 -49.13
C LYS A 6 -14.12 -6.35 -48.20
N LYS A 7 -15.10 -7.09 -48.75
CA LYS A 7 -15.98 -8.01 -48.00
C LYS A 7 -15.25 -9.27 -47.52
N SER A 8 -14.30 -9.78 -48.32
CA SER A 8 -13.45 -10.92 -47.96
C SER A 8 -12.47 -10.57 -46.83
N ILE A 9 -11.76 -9.44 -46.93
CA ILE A 9 -10.82 -8.95 -45.91
C ILE A 9 -11.53 -8.73 -44.56
N ARG A 10 -12.73 -8.14 -44.58
CA ARG A 10 -13.54 -7.94 -43.37
C ARG A 10 -13.94 -9.25 -42.69
N ARG A 11 -14.29 -10.29 -43.47
CA ARG A 11 -14.64 -11.60 -42.92
C ARG A 11 -13.43 -12.30 -42.30
N SER A 12 -12.28 -12.28 -42.97
CA SER A 12 -11.04 -12.82 -42.42
C SER A 12 -10.61 -12.10 -41.14
N PHE A 13 -10.75 -10.77 -41.11
CA PHE A 13 -10.47 -9.99 -39.90
C PHE A 13 -11.40 -10.35 -38.74
N LEU A 14 -12.70 -10.53 -38.98
CA LEU A 14 -13.67 -10.94 -37.96
C LEU A 14 -13.41 -12.36 -37.43
N ILE A 15 -13.00 -13.29 -38.29
CA ILE A 15 -12.65 -14.66 -37.88
C ILE A 15 -11.37 -14.65 -37.03
N LEU A 16 -10.37 -13.88 -37.45
CA LEU A 16 -9.11 -13.75 -36.72
C LEU A 16 -9.35 -13.11 -35.34
N SER A 17 -10.16 -12.05 -35.28
CA SER A 17 -10.50 -11.41 -34.00
C SER A 17 -11.32 -12.33 -33.10
N ALA A 18 -12.30 -13.06 -33.62
CA ALA A 18 -13.07 -14.03 -32.85
C ALA A 18 -12.19 -15.17 -32.32
N GLY A 19 -11.26 -15.67 -33.15
CA GLY A 19 -10.27 -16.67 -32.74
C GLY A 19 -9.37 -16.15 -31.62
N LEU A 20 -8.83 -14.93 -31.77
CA LEU A 20 -8.00 -14.28 -30.76
C LEU A 20 -8.75 -14.08 -29.44
N CYS A 21 -10.00 -13.59 -29.49
CA CYS A 21 -10.86 -13.44 -28.32
C CYS A 21 -11.13 -14.78 -27.64
N THR A 22 -11.33 -15.86 -28.41
CA THR A 22 -11.56 -17.20 -27.87
C THR A 22 -10.32 -17.73 -27.16
N VAL A 23 -9.13 -17.56 -27.76
CA VAL A 23 -7.86 -17.94 -27.14
C VAL A 23 -7.62 -17.14 -25.86
N LEU A 24 -7.85 -15.83 -25.89
CA LEU A 24 -7.70 -14.98 -24.70
C LEU A 24 -8.67 -15.40 -23.59
N ALA A 25 -9.93 -15.67 -23.91
CA ALA A 25 -10.92 -16.15 -22.95
C ALA A 25 -10.49 -17.49 -22.34
N LEU A 26 -9.98 -18.42 -23.16
CA LEU A 26 -9.47 -19.70 -22.69
C LEU A 26 -8.29 -19.53 -21.73
N ILE A 27 -7.33 -18.65 -22.06
CA ILE A 27 -6.18 -18.33 -21.19
C ILE A 27 -6.66 -17.78 -19.85
N ILE A 28 -7.61 -16.85 -19.86
CA ILE A 28 -8.18 -16.27 -18.64
C ILE A 28 -8.85 -17.35 -17.81
N VAL A 29 -9.70 -18.20 -18.41
CA VAL A 29 -10.40 -19.28 -17.70
C VAL A 29 -9.39 -20.27 -17.09
N ILE A 30 -8.39 -20.70 -17.86
CA ILE A 30 -7.36 -21.62 -17.39
C ILE A 30 -6.56 -21.00 -16.26
N ASN A 31 -6.14 -19.74 -16.37
CA ASN A 31 -5.39 -19.05 -15.33
C ASN A 31 -6.24 -18.85 -14.06
N THR A 32 -7.53 -18.53 -14.20
CA THR A 32 -8.45 -18.40 -13.07
C THR A 32 -8.65 -19.72 -12.34
N ILE A 33 -8.86 -20.83 -13.08
CA ILE A 33 -9.02 -22.16 -12.46
C ILE A 33 -7.71 -22.64 -11.81
N ARG A 34 -6.56 -22.30 -12.39
CA ARG A 34 -5.23 -22.66 -11.85
C ARG A 34 -4.75 -21.73 -10.74
N PHE A 35 -5.42 -20.60 -10.50
CA PHE A 35 -5.02 -19.66 -9.49
C PHE A 35 -5.18 -20.28 -8.10
N THR A 36 -4.07 -20.39 -7.38
CA THR A 36 -4.05 -20.88 -5.99
C THR A 36 -3.60 -19.73 -5.10
N SER A 37 -4.37 -19.45 -4.04
CA SER A 37 -3.99 -18.44 -3.05
C SER A 37 -2.71 -18.86 -2.32
N LYS A 38 -1.75 -17.94 -2.22
CA LYS A 38 -0.56 -18.08 -1.38
C LYS A 38 -0.76 -17.49 0.02
N GLN A 39 -1.96 -16.97 0.31
CA GLN A 39 -2.27 -16.40 1.61
C GLN A 39 -2.11 -17.49 2.68
N MET A 40 -1.33 -17.22 3.71
CA MET A 40 -1.22 -18.13 4.84
C MET A 40 -2.58 -18.23 5.54
N ARG A 41 -3.08 -19.45 5.73
CA ARG A 41 -4.27 -19.68 6.55
C ARG A 41 -3.82 -19.66 8.00
N LEU A 42 -3.98 -18.51 8.64
CA LEU A 42 -3.71 -18.32 10.06
C LEU A 42 -5.01 -18.53 10.84
N GLU A 43 -4.91 -19.17 12.00
CA GLU A 43 -6.01 -19.14 12.96
C GLU A 43 -6.18 -17.69 13.44
N SER A 44 -7.43 -17.28 13.66
CA SER A 44 -7.70 -15.94 14.19
C SER A 44 -7.11 -15.84 15.59
N ALA A 45 -6.20 -14.89 15.78
CA ALA A 45 -5.70 -14.57 17.10
C ALA A 45 -6.86 -14.09 17.99
N SER A 46 -6.79 -14.39 19.28
CA SER A 46 -7.72 -13.83 20.25
C SER A 46 -7.66 -12.30 20.20
N PRO A 47 -8.80 -11.59 20.25
CA PRO A 47 -8.81 -10.13 20.27
C PRO A 47 -7.95 -9.60 21.42
N ILE A 48 -7.04 -8.68 21.09
CA ILE A 48 -6.29 -7.92 22.09
C ILE A 48 -7.19 -6.77 22.54
N PRO A 49 -7.39 -6.55 23.85
CA PRO A 49 -8.15 -5.41 24.33
C PRO A 49 -7.40 -4.12 23.98
N LEU A 50 -7.95 -3.35 23.04
CA LEU A 50 -7.41 -2.07 22.61
C LEU A 50 -8.36 -0.95 23.01
N ASP A 51 -7.80 0.13 23.54
CA ASP A 51 -8.53 1.39 23.69
C ASP A 51 -8.74 2.02 22.31
N GLY A 52 -9.96 1.88 21.78
CA GLY A 52 -10.33 2.41 20.47
C GLY A 52 -10.17 3.94 20.38
N GLY A 53 -10.40 4.67 21.47
CA GLY A 53 -10.22 6.12 21.52
C GLY A 53 -8.74 6.51 21.46
N ALA A 54 -7.88 5.81 22.19
CA ALA A 54 -6.44 6.04 22.11
C ALA A 54 -5.86 5.67 20.72
N VAL A 55 -6.40 4.63 20.08
CA VAL A 55 -5.99 4.23 18.71
C VAL A 55 -6.41 5.28 17.68
N SER A 56 -7.67 5.73 17.72
CA SER A 56 -8.15 6.75 16.78
C SER A 56 -7.40 8.07 16.98
N GLN A 57 -7.14 8.47 18.23
CA GLN A 57 -6.41 9.69 18.54
C GLN A 57 -4.97 9.66 18.00
N ARG A 58 -4.25 8.55 18.16
CA ARG A 58 -2.90 8.40 17.57
C ARG A 58 -2.92 8.45 16.04
N LEU A 59 -3.97 7.92 15.41
CA LEU A 59 -4.13 8.04 13.96
C LEU A 59 -4.41 9.49 13.55
N ALA A 60 -5.30 10.18 14.26
CA ALA A 60 -5.61 11.59 14.05
C ALA A 60 -4.36 12.47 14.13
N GLU A 61 -3.52 12.27 15.14
CA GLU A 61 -2.24 12.98 15.28
C GLU A 61 -1.26 12.64 14.16
N ALA A 62 -1.15 11.35 13.78
CA ALA A 62 -0.30 10.92 12.67
C ALA A 62 -0.68 11.55 11.32
N LEU A 63 -1.98 11.76 11.07
CA LEU A 63 -2.48 12.37 9.84
C LEU A 63 -2.11 13.86 9.70
N GLN A 64 -1.59 14.51 10.74
CA GLN A 64 -1.18 15.92 10.68
C GLN A 64 0.21 16.11 10.06
N PHE A 65 1.02 15.05 9.97
CA PHE A 65 2.34 15.11 9.36
C PHE A 65 2.22 14.98 7.85
N ARG A 66 2.68 16.01 7.12
CA ARG A 66 2.52 16.06 5.66
C ARG A 66 3.70 15.36 4.97
N THR A 67 3.77 14.04 5.08
CA THR A 67 4.78 13.16 4.45
C THR A 67 4.56 13.02 2.93
N VAL A 68 4.34 14.14 2.23
CA VAL A 68 4.09 14.16 0.79
C VAL A 68 5.42 14.26 0.03
N TYR A 69 5.76 13.24 -0.75
CA TYR A 69 6.94 13.26 -1.59
C TYR A 69 6.74 14.11 -2.85
N GLY A 70 7.70 14.98 -3.18
CA GLY A 70 7.75 15.72 -4.46
C GLY A 70 6.90 17.00 -4.57
N ASP A 71 6.08 17.32 -3.58
CA ASP A 71 5.13 18.46 -3.62
C ASP A 71 5.65 19.71 -2.88
N SER A 72 6.87 19.66 -2.32
CA SER A 72 7.52 20.77 -1.63
C SER A 72 9.02 20.83 -1.95
N PRO A 73 9.66 22.02 -1.93
CA PRO A 73 11.10 22.14 -2.13
C PRO A 73 11.86 21.38 -1.04
N ALA A 74 12.92 20.65 -1.38
CA ALA A 74 13.88 20.25 -0.36
C ALA A 74 14.45 21.52 0.30
N PRO A 75 14.47 21.65 1.66
CA PRO A 75 14.43 20.57 2.66
C PRO A 75 13.09 20.38 3.41
N SER A 76 12.01 21.09 3.05
CA SER A 76 10.77 21.06 3.86
C SER A 76 10.04 19.72 3.80
N ALA A 77 10.06 19.04 2.65
CA ALA A 77 9.49 17.70 2.51
C ALA A 77 10.21 16.69 3.44
N SER A 78 11.54 16.73 3.46
CA SER A 78 12.39 15.89 4.32
C SER A 78 12.16 16.13 5.82
N LEU A 79 11.89 17.36 6.22
CA LEU A 79 11.66 17.70 7.63
C LEU A 79 10.39 17.05 8.19
N GLU A 80 9.33 16.92 7.38
CA GLU A 80 8.08 16.29 7.82
C GLU A 80 8.27 14.80 8.12
N PHE A 81 9.08 14.08 7.35
CA PHE A 81 9.43 12.69 7.67
C PHE A 81 10.18 12.59 9.00
N LEU A 82 11.14 13.48 9.25
CA LEU A 82 11.90 13.48 10.52
C LEU A 82 11.02 13.84 11.72
N ARG A 83 10.10 14.78 11.56
CA ARG A 83 9.08 15.09 12.59
C ARG A 83 8.18 13.88 12.85
N PHE A 84 7.80 13.17 11.80
CA PHE A 84 6.99 11.97 11.94
C PHE A 84 7.75 10.85 12.66
N HIS A 85 9.06 10.69 12.41
CA HIS A 85 9.90 9.75 13.17
C HIS A 85 9.89 10.07 14.67
N GLN A 86 10.05 11.35 15.04
CA GLN A 86 10.00 11.79 16.44
C GLN A 86 8.64 11.52 17.08
N TYR A 87 7.56 11.75 16.33
CA TYR A 87 6.21 11.43 16.77
C TYR A 87 6.05 9.92 17.03
N LEU A 88 6.51 9.05 16.12
CA LEU A 88 6.42 7.61 16.30
C LEU A 88 7.18 7.13 17.55
N GLU A 89 8.34 7.72 17.85
CA GLU A 89 9.12 7.41 19.05
C GLU A 89 8.35 7.79 20.34
N ALA A 90 7.71 8.96 20.36
CA ALA A 90 6.88 9.40 21.47
C ALA A 90 5.56 8.63 21.61
N ALA A 91 4.91 8.29 20.50
CA ALA A 91 3.61 7.61 20.49
C ALA A 91 3.71 6.11 20.80
N PHE A 92 4.86 5.49 20.52
CA PHE A 92 5.10 4.06 20.72
C PHE A 92 6.40 3.81 21.51
N PRO A 93 6.50 4.27 22.78
CA PRO A 93 7.74 4.22 23.54
C PRO A 93 8.18 2.78 23.86
N ILE A 94 7.22 1.88 24.13
CA ILE A 94 7.52 0.47 24.41
C ILE A 94 8.08 -0.22 23.15
N LEU A 95 7.50 0.04 21.98
CA LEU A 95 7.98 -0.50 20.71
C LEU A 95 9.43 -0.06 20.46
N HIS A 96 9.72 1.22 20.66
CA HIS A 96 11.06 1.78 20.47
C HIS A 96 12.07 1.33 21.52
N ALA A 97 11.61 0.95 22.72
CA ALA A 97 12.46 0.40 23.76
C ALA A 97 12.82 -1.08 23.54
N VAL A 98 11.90 -1.85 22.94
CA VAL A 98 12.03 -3.32 22.80
C VAL A 98 12.63 -3.71 21.44
N LEU A 99 12.30 -2.98 20.38
CA LEU A 99 12.73 -3.32 19.02
C LEU A 99 14.05 -2.65 18.66
N THR A 100 14.91 -3.35 17.94
CA THR A 100 16.08 -2.72 17.31
C THR A 100 15.61 -1.85 16.16
N ARG A 101 15.85 -0.54 16.24
CA ARG A 101 15.53 0.42 15.17
C ARG A 101 16.76 0.74 14.33
N GLU A 102 16.60 0.63 13.02
CA GLU A 102 17.57 1.06 12.01
C GLU A 102 16.93 2.11 11.10
N ILE A 103 17.70 3.15 10.75
CA ILE A 103 17.28 4.17 9.79
C ILE A 103 18.05 3.93 8.49
N VAL A 104 17.32 3.64 7.42
CA VAL A 104 17.87 3.36 6.09
C VAL A 104 17.63 4.56 5.19
N ALA A 105 18.70 5.05 4.54
CA ALA A 105 18.65 6.22 3.65
C ALA A 105 17.89 7.42 4.28
N ASP A 106 18.19 7.69 5.55
CA ASP A 106 17.68 8.79 6.39
C ASP A 106 16.18 8.76 6.73
N TYR A 107 15.33 8.09 5.95
CA TYR A 107 13.86 8.19 6.07
C TYR A 107 13.13 6.86 6.23
N SER A 108 13.75 5.74 5.87
CA SER A 108 13.08 4.43 6.01
C SER A 108 13.36 3.86 7.39
N LEU A 109 12.29 3.49 8.10
CA LEU A 109 12.38 2.88 9.43
C LEU A 109 12.29 1.36 9.32
N LEU A 110 13.34 0.67 9.76
CA LEU A 110 13.36 -0.78 9.91
C LEU A 110 13.37 -1.13 11.41
N TYR A 111 12.38 -1.89 11.84
CA TYR A 111 12.29 -2.41 13.20
C TYR A 111 12.48 -3.93 13.19
N THR A 112 13.44 -4.41 13.96
CA THR A 112 13.69 -5.84 14.12
C THR A 112 13.19 -6.29 15.49
N TRP A 113 12.16 -7.13 15.50
CA TRP A 113 11.72 -7.86 16.69
C TRP A 113 12.32 -9.25 16.70
N LYS A 114 13.31 -9.46 17.57
CA LYS A 114 13.91 -10.79 17.75
C LYS A 114 12.94 -11.68 18.53
N GLY A 115 12.38 -12.68 17.85
CA GLY A 115 11.57 -13.73 18.49
C GLY A 115 12.42 -14.66 19.36
N GLU A 116 11.77 -15.37 20.27
CA GLU A 116 12.41 -16.36 21.15
C GLU A 116 12.89 -17.59 20.36
N GLU A 117 12.10 -18.03 19.38
CA GLU A 117 12.41 -19.16 18.48
C GLU A 117 13.11 -18.66 17.21
N THR A 118 14.44 -18.81 17.16
CA THR A 118 15.25 -18.29 16.04
C THR A 118 15.36 -19.24 14.84
N ALA A 119 14.84 -20.46 14.94
CA ALA A 119 14.90 -21.45 13.86
C ALA A 119 13.78 -21.28 12.81
N GLY A 120 12.76 -20.46 13.11
CA GLY A 120 11.66 -20.17 12.20
C GLY A 120 12.04 -19.23 11.05
N ARG A 121 11.20 -19.19 10.01
CA ARG A 121 11.33 -18.17 8.95
C ARG A 121 10.84 -16.82 9.49
N PRO A 122 11.56 -15.71 9.24
CA PRO A 122 11.12 -14.40 9.67
C PRO A 122 9.84 -13.96 8.93
N ILE A 123 9.06 -13.09 9.57
CA ILE A 123 7.91 -12.41 8.97
C ILE A 123 8.29 -10.95 8.75
N LEU A 124 8.02 -10.43 7.56
CA LEU A 124 8.14 -9.02 7.23
C LEU A 124 6.76 -8.38 7.23
N LEU A 125 6.57 -7.39 8.09
CA LEU A 125 5.46 -6.44 8.00
C LEU A 125 6.01 -5.17 7.36
N ALA A 126 5.46 -4.80 6.21
CA ALA A 126 5.92 -3.64 5.45
C ALA A 126 4.74 -2.70 5.16
N GLY A 127 5.05 -1.41 5.17
CA GLY A 127 4.17 -0.31 4.82
C GLY A 127 5.01 0.88 4.38
N HIS A 128 4.36 1.93 3.91
CA HIS A 128 5.02 3.16 3.50
C HIS A 128 4.51 4.32 4.38
N LEU A 129 5.37 5.32 4.61
CA LEU A 129 5.07 6.50 5.43
C LEU A 129 4.57 7.68 4.61
N ASP A 130 4.86 7.67 3.30
CA ASP A 130 4.51 8.76 2.40
C ASP A 130 3.06 8.70 1.95
N VAL A 131 2.52 9.87 1.63
CA VAL A 131 1.17 10.01 1.09
C VAL A 131 1.18 10.88 -0.17
N VAL A 132 0.11 10.76 -0.94
CA VAL A 132 -0.07 11.59 -2.14
C VAL A 132 -0.45 13.03 -1.78
N PRO A 133 -0.21 14.01 -2.66
CA PRO A 133 -0.66 15.39 -2.47
C PRO A 133 -2.17 15.50 -2.22
N ALA A 134 -2.54 16.23 -1.16
CA ALA A 134 -3.93 16.56 -0.86
C ALA A 134 -4.05 18.08 -0.65
N LYS A 135 -4.77 18.75 -1.54
CA LYS A 135 -4.97 20.21 -1.54
C LYS A 135 -6.44 20.54 -1.33
N ALA A 136 -6.73 21.73 -0.79
CA ALA A 136 -8.11 22.16 -0.54
C ALA A 136 -8.97 22.16 -1.82
N GLU A 137 -8.35 22.46 -2.96
CA GLU A 137 -8.96 22.41 -4.30
C GLU A 137 -9.44 21.02 -4.72
N HIS A 138 -9.04 19.94 -4.03
CA HIS A 138 -9.52 18.58 -4.30
C HIS A 138 -10.92 18.30 -3.72
N GLY A 139 -11.60 19.29 -3.13
CA GLY A 139 -13.01 19.17 -2.71
C GLY A 139 -13.22 18.46 -1.37
N TRP A 140 -12.26 18.54 -0.46
CA TRP A 140 -12.37 17.93 0.87
C TRP A 140 -13.36 18.67 1.78
N THR A 141 -14.22 17.93 2.47
CA THR A 141 -15.14 18.47 3.51
C THR A 141 -14.39 19.02 4.73
N HIS A 142 -13.20 18.49 5.01
CA HIS A 142 -12.29 18.94 6.07
C HIS A 142 -10.87 19.08 5.52
N PRO A 143 -10.01 19.95 6.08
CA PRO A 143 -8.64 20.05 5.60
C PRO A 143 -7.93 18.68 5.71
N PRO A 144 -7.24 18.22 4.66
CA PRO A 144 -6.81 16.82 4.53
C PRO A 144 -5.81 16.36 5.59
N PHE A 145 -5.04 17.28 6.17
CA PHE A 145 -4.07 17.03 7.24
C PHE A 145 -4.53 17.58 8.60
N ALA A 146 -5.84 17.78 8.80
CA ALA A 146 -6.36 18.29 10.08
C ALA A 146 -6.47 17.23 11.19
N GLY A 147 -6.32 15.94 10.85
CA GLY A 147 -6.46 14.87 11.84
C GLY A 147 -7.84 14.79 12.49
N ARG A 148 -8.91 15.09 11.76
CA ARG A 148 -10.28 15.11 12.31
C ARG A 148 -10.88 13.70 12.29
N ILE A 149 -11.31 13.22 13.47
CA ILE A 149 -11.98 11.93 13.72
C ILE A 149 -13.33 12.15 14.39
#